data_AF-A0AA51Y9N4-F1
#
_entry.id   AF-A0AA51Y9N4-F1
#
_cell.length_a   1.000
_cell.length_b   1.000
_cell.length_c   1.000
_cell.angle_alpha   90.00
_cell.angle_beta   90.00
_cell.angle_gamma   90.00
#
_symmetry.space_group_name_H-M   'P 1'
#
loop_
_entity.id
_entity.type
_entity.pdbx_description
1 polymer ?
#
loop_
_entity_poly.entity_id
_entity_poly.type
_entity_poly.pdbx_seq_one_letter_code
_entity_poly.pdbx_strand_id
1 'polypeptide(L)'
;MPASEDKKLGNFPKSKEGEMSIATLSLELRTYGRRRWPLTTDEFRKSRLADLLKMSARRMKSYWDAEQTAVPRGAEIERIRALIGNPKAPTHDHIEADRALEARLAQLEEELAELRSLLVADAMADRGRQASGDRRKAQGSGRRSSDRG
;
A
#
# COMPACT_ATOMS: atom_id res chain seq x y z
N MET A 1 26.05 -47.97 4.58
CA MET A 1 25.06 -46.90 4.30
C MET A 1 25.10 -45.95 5.49
N PRO A 2 25.73 -44.77 5.37
CA PRO A 2 26.12 -43.94 6.51
C PRO A 2 24.95 -43.14 7.09
N ALA A 3 24.99 -42.97 8.40
CA ALA A 3 24.10 -42.16 9.20
C ALA A 3 24.19 -40.68 8.79
N SER A 4 23.04 -40.06 8.55
CA SER A 4 22.92 -38.62 8.31
C SER A 4 23.43 -37.86 9.52
N GLU A 5 24.46 -37.04 9.30
CA GLU A 5 25.06 -36.16 10.28
C GLU A 5 24.04 -35.14 10.80
N ASP A 6 23.72 -35.27 12.09
CA ASP A 6 23.15 -34.20 12.91
C ASP A 6 24.08 -32.99 12.89
N LYS A 7 23.79 -32.02 12.01
CA LYS A 7 24.32 -30.67 12.15
C LYS A 7 23.75 -30.06 13.43
N LYS A 8 24.50 -30.19 14.52
CA LYS A 8 24.35 -29.38 15.74
C LYS A 8 24.50 -27.91 15.37
N LEU A 9 23.38 -27.27 15.04
CA LEU A 9 23.29 -25.82 14.96
C LEU A 9 23.66 -25.25 16.32
N GLY A 10 24.50 -24.24 16.28
CA GLY A 10 25.19 -23.62 17.40
C GLY A 10 24.38 -23.54 18.67
N ASN A 11 25.05 -23.90 19.76
CA ASN A 11 24.64 -23.68 21.12
C ASN A 11 24.43 -22.17 21.33
N PHE A 12 23.22 -21.66 21.08
CA PHE A 12 22.87 -20.28 21.40
C PHE A 12 22.97 -20.12 22.92
N PRO A 13 23.73 -19.14 23.44
CA PRO A 13 23.77 -18.89 24.87
C PRO A 13 22.34 -18.60 25.34
N LYS A 14 21.85 -19.40 26.30
CA LYS A 14 20.63 -19.10 27.04
C LYS A 14 20.87 -17.80 27.81
N SER A 15 20.54 -16.67 27.18
CA SER A 15 20.53 -15.37 27.84
C SER A 15 19.59 -15.46 29.04
N LYS A 16 20.10 -15.12 30.22
CA LYS A 16 19.31 -14.95 31.44
C LYS A 16 18.08 -14.12 31.10
N GLU A 17 16.90 -14.61 31.48
CA GLU A 17 15.63 -13.90 31.43
C GLU A 17 15.80 -12.52 32.10
N GLY A 18 16.04 -11.46 31.33
CA GLY A 18 16.19 -10.13 31.93
C GLY A 18 16.71 -9.03 31.00
N GLU A 19 17.77 -9.29 30.23
CA GLU A 19 18.43 -8.19 29.49
C GLU A 19 18.43 -8.46 27.98
N MET A 20 17.38 -7.98 27.30
CA MET A 20 17.43 -7.85 25.85
C MET A 20 18.48 -6.80 25.49
N SER A 21 19.55 -7.24 24.83
CA SER A 21 20.58 -6.33 24.32
C SER A 21 19.98 -5.36 23.29
N ILE A 22 20.55 -4.16 23.16
CA ILE A 22 20.11 -3.18 22.15
C ILE A 22 20.19 -3.75 20.72
N ALA A 23 21.17 -4.63 20.45
CA ALA A 23 21.31 -5.31 19.17
C ALA A 23 20.14 -6.27 18.89
N THR A 24 19.69 -7.00 19.92
CA THR A 24 18.51 -7.88 19.83
C THR A 24 17.25 -7.07 19.56
N LEU A 25 17.03 -5.99 20.33
CA LEU A 25 15.88 -5.10 20.14
C LEU A 25 15.88 -4.46 18.75
N SER A 26 17.04 -4.02 18.27
CA SER A 26 17.21 -3.49 16.91
C SER A 26 16.77 -4.50 15.85
N LEU A 27 17.28 -5.74 15.94
CA LEU A 27 16.96 -6.79 14.97
C LEU A 27 15.47 -7.12 14.96
N GLU A 28 14.86 -7.25 16.14
CA GLU A 28 13.43 -7.54 16.27
C GLU A 28 12.57 -6.40 15.73
N LEU A 29 12.90 -5.14 16.05
CA LEU A 29 12.19 -3.96 15.53
C LEU A 29 12.29 -3.84 14.01
N ARG A 30 13.49 -4.09 13.44
CA ARG A 30 13.70 -4.10 11.99
C ARG A 30 12.88 -5.20 11.31
N THR A 31 12.92 -6.41 11.87
CA THR A 31 12.16 -7.56 11.37
C THR A 31 10.66 -7.28 11.40
N TYR A 32 10.17 -6.77 12.53
CA TYR A 32 8.77 -6.40 12.70
C TYR A 32 8.36 -5.31 11.70
N GLY A 33 9.11 -4.21 11.62
CA GLY A 33 8.81 -3.09 10.74
C GLY A 33 8.83 -3.48 9.25
N ARG A 34 9.78 -4.32 8.82
CA ARG A 34 9.84 -4.83 7.45
C ARG A 34 8.70 -5.79 7.13
N ARG A 35 8.30 -6.64 8.07
CA ARG A 35 7.15 -7.53 7.89
C ARG A 35 5.83 -6.75 7.85
N ARG A 36 5.67 -5.74 8.71
CA ARG A 36 4.46 -4.93 8.81
C ARG A 36 4.32 -3.93 7.65
N TRP A 37 5.43 -3.38 7.15
CA TRP A 37 5.44 -2.42 6.04
C TRP A 37 6.52 -2.77 5.01
N PRO A 38 6.33 -3.81 4.19
CA PRO A 38 7.35 -4.35 3.29
C PRO A 38 7.77 -3.37 2.19
N LEU A 39 6.85 -2.56 1.69
CA LEU A 39 7.07 -1.68 0.53
C LEU A 39 7.49 -0.24 0.90
N THR A 40 7.80 0.02 2.17
CA THR A 40 8.10 1.37 2.67
C THR A 40 9.59 1.59 2.93
N THR A 41 10.00 2.84 3.20
CA THR A 41 11.38 3.17 3.57
C THR A 41 11.65 2.89 5.05
N ASP A 42 12.93 2.72 5.41
CA ASP A 42 13.32 2.56 6.82
C ASP A 42 13.00 3.80 7.67
N GLU A 43 12.96 4.99 7.06
CA GLU A 43 12.55 6.24 7.72
C GLU A 43 11.07 6.21 8.10
N PHE A 44 10.21 5.77 7.17
CA PHE A 44 8.79 5.59 7.46
C PHE A 44 8.58 4.58 8.58
N ARG A 45 9.23 3.41 8.50
CA ARG A 45 9.15 2.36 9.53
C ARG A 45 9.58 2.87 10.91
N LYS A 46 10.70 3.59 10.97
CA LYS A 46 11.20 4.21 12.22
C LYS A 46 10.19 5.18 12.80
N SER A 47 9.60 6.05 11.98
CA SER A 47 8.58 7.00 12.42
C SER A 47 7.36 6.28 12.98
N ARG A 48 6.80 5.30 12.25
CA ARG A 48 5.61 4.58 12.70
C ARG A 48 5.87 3.74 13.95
N LEU A 49 7.05 3.14 14.08
CA LEU A 49 7.46 2.44 15.31
C LEU A 49 7.59 3.40 16.50
N ALA A 50 8.11 4.60 16.28
CA ALA A 50 8.20 5.62 17.32
C ALA A 50 6.80 6.00 17.84
N ASP A 51 5.84 6.19 16.94
CA ASP A 51 4.45 6.49 17.28
C ASP A 51 3.78 5.32 18.04
N LEU A 52 3.89 4.09 17.52
CA LEU A 52 3.30 2.90 18.14
C LEU A 52 3.85 2.63 19.55
N LEU A 53 5.16 2.83 19.74
CA LEU A 53 5.84 2.58 21.02
C LEU A 53 5.80 3.80 21.95
N LYS A 54 5.23 4.93 21.50
CA LYS A 54 5.20 6.21 22.22
C LYS A 54 6.62 6.63 22.65
N MET A 55 7.56 6.59 21.72
CA MET A 55 8.96 6.95 21.89
C MET A 55 9.30 8.13 20.99
N SER A 56 10.29 8.95 21.37
CA SER A 56 10.74 10.02 20.48
C SER A 56 11.45 9.44 19.25
N ALA A 57 11.37 10.14 18.11
CA ALA A 57 12.04 9.73 16.87
C ALA A 57 13.55 9.51 17.06
N ARG A 58 14.21 10.39 17.83
CA ARG A 58 15.64 10.23 18.17
C ARG A 58 15.89 8.93 18.93
N ARG A 59 15.07 8.62 19.94
CA ARG A 59 15.21 7.40 20.74
C ARG A 59 14.98 6.15 19.89
N MET A 60 13.99 6.18 19.00
CA MET A 60 13.72 5.08 18.08
C MET A 60 14.84 4.90 17.06
N LYS A 61 15.44 5.98 16.57
CA LYS A 61 16.64 5.91 15.75
C LYS A 61 17.79 5.21 16.48
N SER A 62 18.07 5.60 17.72
CA SER A 62 19.13 4.94 18.52
C SER A 62 18.91 3.44 18.69
N TYR A 63 17.66 3.01 18.88
CA TYR A 63 17.31 1.59 18.95
C TYR A 63 17.43 0.90 17.59
N TRP A 64 16.92 1.53 16.54
CA TRP A 64 16.98 1.01 15.19
C TRP A 64 18.43 0.82 14.74
N ASP A 65 19.31 1.78 15.00
CA ASP A 65 20.72 1.76 14.60
C ASP A 65 21.63 0.98 15.58
N ALA A 66 21.06 0.47 16.68
CA ALA A 66 21.77 -0.23 17.75
C ALA A 66 22.94 0.59 18.34
N GLU A 67 22.71 1.89 18.56
CA GLU A 67 23.71 2.78 19.15
C GLU A 67 24.16 2.25 20.52
N GLN A 68 25.48 2.11 20.71
CA GLN A 68 26.05 1.54 21.94
C GLN A 68 25.71 2.35 23.20
N THR A 69 25.50 3.67 23.05
CA THR A 69 25.12 4.57 24.14
C THR A 69 23.64 4.48 24.52
N ALA A 70 22.83 3.76 23.75
CA ALA A 70 21.40 3.65 23.99
C ALA A 70 21.12 2.55 25.02
N VAL A 71 21.00 2.94 26.30
CA VAL A 71 20.63 2.00 27.38
C VAL A 71 19.14 1.74 27.35
N PRO A 72 18.66 0.49 27.15
CA PRO A 72 17.23 0.22 27.10
C PRO A 72 16.55 0.37 28.47
N ARG A 73 15.43 1.09 28.54
CA ARG A 73 14.63 1.16 29.79
C ARG A 73 13.67 -0.01 29.87
N GLY A 74 13.42 -0.53 31.07
CA GLY A 74 12.48 -1.64 31.28
C GLY A 74 11.10 -1.41 30.66
N ALA A 75 10.51 -0.23 30.86
CA ALA A 75 9.23 0.12 30.25
C ALA A 75 9.25 0.20 28.70
N GLU A 76 10.40 0.54 28.11
CA GLU A 76 10.57 0.52 26.65
C GLU A 76 10.65 -0.92 26.14
N ILE A 77 11.40 -1.78 26.84
CA ILE A 77 11.51 -3.22 26.52
C ILE A 77 10.13 -3.89 26.58
N GLU A 78 9.36 -3.65 27.64
CA GLU A 78 8.02 -4.22 27.80
C GLU A 78 7.07 -3.80 26.66
N ARG A 79 7.09 -2.53 26.26
CA ARG A 79 6.30 -2.05 25.11
C ARG A 79 6.73 -2.71 23.79
N ILE A 80 8.03 -2.87 23.59
CA ILE A 80 8.58 -3.52 22.39
C ILE A 80 8.15 -5.00 22.36
N ARG A 81 8.27 -5.72 23.48
CA ARG A 81 7.81 -7.10 23.62
C ARG A 81 6.32 -7.24 23.38
N ALA A 82 5.50 -6.36 23.96
CA ALA A 82 4.06 -6.35 23.75
C ALA A 82 3.70 -6.11 22.27
N LEU A 83 4.42 -5.22 21.58
CA LEU A 83 4.20 -4.93 20.17
C LEU A 83 4.55 -6.13 19.26
N ILE A 84 5.70 -6.76 19.50
CA ILE A 84 6.19 -7.89 18.70
C ILE A 84 5.42 -9.18 19.01
N GLY A 85 5.15 -9.41 20.29
CA GLY A 85 4.48 -10.61 20.81
C GLY A 85 2.97 -10.64 20.55
N ASN A 86 2.39 -9.57 19.98
CA ASN A 86 0.99 -9.56 19.58
C ASN A 86 0.85 -9.81 18.06
N PRO A 87 0.68 -11.08 17.62
CA PRO A 87 0.50 -11.42 16.21
C PRO A 87 -0.83 -10.91 15.64
N LYS A 88 -1.78 -10.50 16.49
CA LYS A 88 -3.11 -10.00 16.11
C LYS A 88 -3.24 -8.49 16.21
N ALA A 89 -2.18 -7.75 16.53
CA ALA A 89 -2.25 -6.29 16.55
C ALA A 89 -2.68 -5.84 15.15
N PRO A 90 -3.89 -5.24 15.00
CA PRO A 90 -4.39 -4.87 13.69
C PRO A 90 -3.34 -3.99 13.03
N THR A 91 -3.03 -4.32 11.78
CA THR A 91 -2.32 -3.45 10.84
C THR A 91 -3.22 -2.25 10.57
N HIS A 92 -3.40 -1.40 11.58
CA HIS A 92 -4.33 -0.28 11.55
C HIS A 92 -4.01 0.68 10.39
N ASP A 93 -2.73 0.74 10.05
CA ASP A 93 -2.16 1.44 8.90
C ASP A 93 -2.67 0.94 7.54
N HIS A 94 -3.02 -0.34 7.40
CA HIS A 94 -3.63 -0.82 6.16
C HIS A 94 -5.08 -0.35 6.07
N ILE A 95 -5.84 -0.27 7.16
CA ILE A 95 -7.26 0.11 7.08
C ILE A 95 -7.45 1.54 6.56
N GLU A 96 -6.67 2.50 7.01
CA GLU A 96 -6.78 3.89 6.52
C GLU A 96 -6.22 4.05 5.10
N ALA A 97 -5.10 3.38 4.79
CA ALA A 97 -4.52 3.39 3.45
C ALA A 97 -5.43 2.67 2.43
N ASP A 98 -6.01 1.54 2.80
CA ASP A 98 -6.95 0.76 2.00
C ASP A 98 -8.23 1.56 1.80
N ARG A 99 -8.76 2.23 2.83
CA ARG A 99 -9.91 3.15 2.66
C ARG A 99 -9.61 4.31 1.71
N ALA A 100 -8.40 4.89 1.79
CA ALA A 100 -7.99 5.96 0.88
C ALA A 100 -7.83 5.44 -0.55
N LEU A 101 -7.33 4.21 -0.72
CA LEU A 101 -7.22 3.54 -2.01
C LEU A 101 -8.59 3.18 -2.59
N GLU A 102 -9.52 2.67 -1.76
CA GLU A 102 -10.91 2.38 -2.14
C GLU A 102 -11.64 3.65 -2.57
N ALA A 103 -11.48 4.75 -1.82
CA ALA A 103 -12.08 6.04 -2.18
C ALA A 103 -11.53 6.56 -3.52
N ARG A 104 -10.21 6.42 -3.76
CA ARG A 104 -9.60 6.83 -5.02
C ARG A 104 -10.01 5.94 -6.19
N LEU A 105 -10.17 4.63 -5.96
CA LEU A 105 -10.71 3.70 -6.96
C LEU A 105 -12.15 4.06 -7.34
N ALA A 106 -13.01 4.31 -6.35
CA ALA A 106 -14.40 4.73 -6.61
C ALA A 106 -14.47 6.01 -7.43
N GLN A 107 -13.61 7.01 -7.12
CA GLN A 107 -13.52 8.24 -7.90
C GLN A 107 -13.08 7.98 -9.36
N LEU A 108 -12.07 7.14 -9.56
CA LEU A 108 -11.60 6.80 -10.90
C LEU A 108 -12.65 6.00 -11.70
N GLU A 109 -13.42 5.14 -11.04
CA GLU A 109 -14.52 4.40 -11.65
C GLU A 109 -15.65 5.34 -12.10
N GLU A 110 -15.96 6.36 -11.30
CA GLU A 110 -16.93 7.40 -11.65
C GLU A 110 -16.46 8.24 -12.84
N GLU A 111 -15.21 8.73 -12.82
CA GLU A 111 -14.60 9.47 -13.94
C GLU A 111 -14.62 8.63 -15.23
N LEU A 112 -14.33 7.32 -15.15
CA LEU A 112 -14.41 6.42 -16.30
C LEU A 112 -15.85 6.19 -16.79
N ALA A 113 -16.83 6.11 -15.88
CA ALA A 113 -18.23 5.98 -16.24
C ALA A 113 -18.74 7.23 -16.98
N GLU A 114 -18.35 8.42 -16.51
CA GLU A 114 -18.67 9.69 -17.15
C GLU A 114 -18.07 9.79 -18.55
N LEU A 115 -16.77 9.49 -18.69
CA LEU A 115 -16.09 9.47 -19.99
C LEU A 115 -16.74 8.48 -20.96
N ARG A 116 -17.14 7.29 -20.49
CA ARG A 116 -17.86 6.30 -21.32
C ARG A 116 -19.22 6.84 -21.77
N SER A 117 -19.96 7.51 -20.88
CA SER A 117 -21.25 8.12 -21.22
C SER A 117 -21.10 9.19 -22.29
N LEU A 118 -20.11 10.07 -22.16
CA LEU A 118 -19.81 11.12 -23.13
C LEU A 118 -19.45 10.55 -24.51
N LEU A 119 -18.61 9.51 -24.56
CA LEU A 119 -18.25 8.84 -25.81
C LEU A 119 -19.46 8.18 -26.50
N VAL A 120 -20.37 7.58 -25.73
CA VAL A 120 -21.61 7.02 -26.27
C VAL A 120 -22.53 8.12 -26.81
N ALA A 121 -22.67 9.22 -26.09
CA ALA A 121 -23.46 10.37 -26.52
C ALA A 121 -22.92 10.98 -27.82
N ASP A 122 -21.60 11.13 -27.95
CA ASP A 122 -20.96 11.66 -29.14
C ASP A 122 -21.13 10.72 -30.35
N ALA A 123 -20.93 9.41 -30.15
CA ALA A 123 -21.16 8.40 -31.19
C ALA A 123 -22.63 8.37 -31.68
N MET A 124 -23.59 8.60 -30.78
CA MET A 124 -25.01 8.71 -31.15
C MET A 124 -25.31 10.03 -31.88
N ALA A 125 -24.69 11.14 -31.46
CA ALA A 125 -24.82 12.43 -32.14
C ALA A 125 -24.28 12.37 -33.57
N ASP A 126 -23.14 11.70 -33.78
CA ASP A 126 -22.56 11.49 -35.12
C ASP A 126 -23.44 10.63 -36.04
N ARG A 127 -24.03 9.54 -35.52
CA ARG A 127 -25.01 8.76 -36.29
C ARG A 127 -26.24 9.57 -36.67
N GLY A 128 -26.75 10.41 -35.76
CA GLY A 128 -27.88 11.30 -36.04
C GLY A 128 -27.57 12.34 -37.13
N ARG A 129 -26.34 12.87 -37.14
CA ARG A 129 -25.85 13.79 -38.19
C ARG A 129 -25.76 13.09 -39.56
N GLN A 130 -25.21 11.88 -39.61
CA GLN A 130 -25.09 11.10 -40.86
C GLN A 130 -26.47 10.75 -41.44
N ALA A 131 -27.38 10.19 -40.62
CA ALA A 131 -28.73 9.84 -41.06
C ALA A 131 -29.53 11.06 -41.57
N SER A 132 -29.34 12.23 -40.97
CA SER A 132 -29.97 13.48 -41.41
C SER A 132 -29.36 14.02 -42.71
N GLY A 133 -28.05 13.85 -42.90
CA GLY A 133 -27.34 14.21 -44.13
C GLY A 133 -27.79 13.38 -45.33
N ASP A 134 -27.96 12.06 -45.15
CA ASP A 134 -28.39 11.15 -46.20
C ASP A 134 -29.83 11.42 -46.66
N ARG A 135 -30.75 11.72 -45.73
CA ARG A 135 -32.12 12.13 -46.09
C ARG A 135 -32.17 13.41 -46.92
N ARG A 136 -31.34 14.41 -46.61
CA ARG A 136 -31.29 15.67 -47.38
C ARG A 136 -30.73 15.46 -48.80
N LYS A 137 -29.73 14.58 -48.97
CA LYS A 137 -29.24 14.20 -50.30
C LYS A 137 -30.30 13.44 -51.12
N ALA A 138 -31.03 12.51 -50.50
CA ALA A 138 -32.09 11.76 -51.17
C ALA A 138 -33.25 12.66 -51.64
N GLN A 139 -33.64 13.67 -50.86
CA GLN A 139 -34.71 14.61 -51.23
C GLN A 139 -34.26 15.70 -52.21
N GLY A 140 -32.98 16.11 -52.19
CA GLY A 140 -32.42 17.10 -53.13
C GLY A 140 -32.15 16.54 -54.54
N SER A 141 -31.97 15.23 -54.67
CA SER A 141 -31.71 14.54 -55.95
C SER A 141 -32.97 14.35 -56.81
N GLY A 142 -34.16 14.30 -56.21
CA GLY A 142 -35.43 14.02 -56.91
C GLY A 142 -36.10 15.20 -57.61
N ARG A 143 -35.53 16.42 -57.55
CA ARG A 143 -36.18 17.64 -58.07
C ARG A 143 -35.52 18.27 -59.32
N ARG A 144 -34.58 17.58 -59.98
CA ARG A 144 -33.85 18.13 -61.16
C ARG A 144 -34.08 17.42 -62.49
N SER A 145 -35.07 16.53 -62.62
CA SER A 145 -35.25 15.71 -63.84
C SER A 145 -36.63 15.82 -64.52
N SER A 146 -37.32 16.96 -64.40
CA SER A 146 -38.55 17.22 -65.16
C SER A 146 -38.58 18.65 -65.71
N ASP A 147 -37.57 19.05 -66.47
CA ASP A 147 -37.72 20.18 -67.39
C ASP A 147 -36.68 20.09 -68.53
N ARG A 148 -37.19 19.84 -69.73
CA ARG A 148 -36.59 19.71 -71.09
C ARG A 148 -37.25 18.51 -71.75
N GLY A 149 -38.06 18.64 -72.79
CA GLY A 149 -38.40 19.77 -73.67
C GLY A 149 -39.04 19.14 -74.89
#